data_AF-A0A2N1G824-F1
#
_entry.id   AF-A0A2N1G824-F1
#
_cell.length_a   1.000
_cell.length_b   1.000
_cell.length_c   1.000
_cell.angle_alpha   90.00
_cell.angle_beta   90.00
_cell.angle_gamma   90.00
#
_symmetry.space_group_name_H-M   'P 1'
#
loop_
_entity.id
_entity.type
_entity.pdbx_description
1 polymer ?
#
loop_
_entity_poly.entity_id
_entity_poly.type
_entity_poly.pdbx_seq_one_letter_code
_entity_poly.pdbx_strand_id
1 'polypeptide(L)'
;MYKKLLCSPIRKFTKVSIINQKSKKMETTTEKNIATFTHLSALTQYFIPFGNFIFPIVLWTSKKDKSEFVDYSGKQILNFQLSLLLYTIALALIAIPILIFTIFNNVPLSTIIHEDSFVIDNFNFGDNLGLITLGLTTVFIFICLKAAEFFLIIYASIKTSNGEKYKYPITIPFIK
;
A
#
# COMPACT_ATOMS: atom_id res chain seq x y z
N MET A 1 34.28 63.86 -9.08
CA MET A 1 33.67 62.89 -10.01
C MET A 1 34.65 61.71 -10.03
N TYR A 2 34.51 60.63 -9.26
CA TYR A 2 33.67 59.46 -9.52
C TYR A 2 33.58 58.63 -8.22
N LYS A 3 32.51 58.79 -7.44
CA LYS A 3 32.20 57.94 -6.27
C LYS A 3 30.81 57.35 -6.47
N LYS A 4 30.67 56.44 -7.43
CA LYS A 4 29.50 55.59 -7.67
C LYS A 4 29.77 54.81 -8.94
N LEU A 5 30.24 53.59 -8.81
CA LEU A 5 30.09 52.48 -9.76
C LEU A 5 30.76 51.28 -9.08
N LEU A 6 30.25 50.07 -9.31
CA LEU A 6 30.49 48.83 -8.55
C LEU A 6 29.56 48.59 -7.35
N CYS A 7 28.25 48.75 -7.58
CA CYS A 7 27.29 47.86 -6.92
C CYS A 7 27.47 46.46 -7.55
N SER A 8 28.22 45.59 -6.88
CA SER A 8 28.54 44.22 -7.31
C SER A 8 27.27 43.36 -7.43
N PRO A 9 26.95 42.79 -8.62
CA PRO A 9 25.86 41.81 -8.81
C PRO A 9 26.11 40.49 -8.05
N ILE A 10 27.38 40.21 -7.72
CA ILE A 10 27.84 38.91 -7.24
C ILE A 10 27.26 38.60 -5.85
N ARG A 11 27.16 39.61 -4.96
CA ARG A 11 26.56 39.43 -3.62
C ARG A 11 25.10 38.99 -3.65
N LYS A 12 24.34 39.38 -4.68
CA LYS A 12 22.92 39.02 -4.80
C LYS A 12 22.77 37.56 -5.23
N PHE A 13 23.63 37.09 -6.14
CA PHE A 13 23.65 35.70 -6.60
C PHE A 13 24.13 34.69 -5.55
N THR A 14 25.15 35.03 -4.74
CA THR A 14 25.57 34.15 -3.63
C THR A 14 24.47 34.01 -2.58
N LYS A 15 23.78 35.12 -2.25
CA LYS A 15 22.68 35.09 -1.30
C LYS A 15 21.51 34.25 -1.82
N VAL A 16 21.14 34.37 -3.11
CA VAL A 16 20.08 33.56 -3.73
C VAL A 16 20.44 32.06 -3.76
N SER A 17 21.69 31.70 -4.06
CA SER A 17 22.19 30.31 -3.99
C SER A 17 22.10 29.73 -2.56
N ILE A 18 22.54 30.49 -1.56
CA ILE A 18 22.50 30.09 -0.15
C ILE A 18 21.05 29.98 0.37
N ILE A 19 20.13 30.84 -0.09
CA ILE A 19 18.70 30.76 0.26
C ILE A 19 18.04 29.53 -0.40
N ASN A 20 18.41 29.19 -1.64
CA ASN A 20 17.88 27.99 -2.32
C ASN A 20 18.39 26.68 -1.72
N GLN A 21 19.65 26.62 -1.24
CA GLN A 21 20.14 25.47 -0.47
C GLN A 21 19.43 25.31 0.87
N LYS A 22 18.96 26.41 1.47
CA LYS A 22 18.22 26.40 2.74
C LYS A 22 16.85 25.72 2.66
N SER A 23 16.34 25.45 1.45
CA SER A 23 15.04 24.79 1.23
C SER A 23 15.11 23.26 1.11
N LYS A 24 16.29 22.67 0.84
CA LYS A 24 16.46 21.22 0.93
C LYS A 24 16.72 20.87 2.39
N LYS A 25 15.65 20.88 3.19
CA LYS A 25 15.68 20.45 4.59
C LYS A 25 16.30 19.06 4.61
N MET A 26 17.48 18.92 5.23
CA MET A 26 18.08 17.62 5.43
C MET A 26 17.18 16.88 6.42
N GLU A 27 16.46 15.87 5.95
CA GLU A 27 15.56 15.09 6.81
C GLU A 27 16.35 14.53 7.99
N THR A 28 15.87 14.83 9.19
CA THR A 28 16.49 14.36 10.42
C THR A 28 16.37 12.84 10.50
N THR A 29 17.30 12.19 11.19
CA THR A 29 17.25 10.74 11.43
C THR A 29 15.90 10.30 12.01
N THR A 30 15.30 11.12 12.88
CA THR A 30 13.98 10.87 13.46
C THR A 30 12.86 10.91 12.41
N GLU A 31 12.87 11.87 11.48
CA GLU A 31 11.88 11.95 10.39
C GLU A 31 12.02 10.73 9.47
N LYS A 32 13.24 10.33 9.12
CA LYS A 32 13.51 9.13 8.32
C LYS A 32 13.02 7.87 9.01
N ASN A 33 13.34 7.69 10.30
CA ASN A 33 12.90 6.53 11.06
C ASN A 33 11.38 6.45 11.13
N ILE A 34 10.69 7.56 11.42
CA ILE A 34 9.22 7.56 11.50
C ILE A 34 8.61 7.26 10.14
N ALA A 35 9.11 7.84 9.06
CA ALA A 35 8.63 7.55 7.72
C ALA A 35 8.86 6.07 7.33
N THR A 36 10.04 5.52 7.59
CA THR A 36 10.34 4.09 7.38
C THR A 36 9.44 3.19 8.21
N PHE A 37 9.25 3.48 9.50
CA PHE A 37 8.34 2.72 10.35
C PHE A 37 6.88 2.85 9.91
N THR A 38 6.48 3.99 9.36
CA THR A 38 5.13 4.16 8.84
C THR A 38 4.86 3.17 7.70
N HIS A 39 5.81 3.00 6.77
CA HIS A 39 5.72 1.95 5.73
C HIS A 39 5.73 0.54 6.33
N LEU A 40 6.72 0.24 7.18
CA LEU A 40 6.91 -1.09 7.74
C LEU A 40 5.73 -1.54 8.63
N SER A 41 5.10 -0.58 9.32
CA SER A 41 3.95 -0.85 10.18
C SER A 41 2.74 -1.39 9.41
N ALA A 42 2.69 -1.23 8.08
CA ALA A 42 1.65 -1.84 7.27
C ALA A 42 1.73 -3.40 7.27
N LEU A 43 2.89 -3.98 7.57
CA LEU A 43 3.07 -5.43 7.70
C LEU A 43 2.46 -6.01 8.98
N THR A 44 2.03 -5.17 9.93
CA THR A 44 1.34 -5.64 11.15
C THR A 44 0.01 -6.35 10.84
N GLN A 45 -0.54 -6.19 9.63
CA GLN A 45 -1.74 -6.90 9.17
C GLN A 45 -1.64 -8.43 9.26
N TYR A 46 -0.43 -9.00 9.22
CA TYR A 46 -0.25 -10.45 9.32
C TYR A 46 -0.47 -10.98 10.74
N PHE A 47 -0.46 -10.11 11.75
CA PHE A 47 -0.67 -10.47 13.15
C PHE A 47 -1.98 -9.91 13.69
N ILE A 48 -2.37 -8.71 13.25
CA ILE A 48 -3.51 -7.97 13.78
C ILE A 48 -4.43 -7.59 12.61
N PRO A 49 -5.72 -7.97 12.64
CA PRO A 49 -6.67 -7.55 11.62
C PRO A 49 -6.74 -6.01 11.56
N PHE A 50 -6.77 -5.45 10.36
CA PHE A 50 -6.72 -4.00 10.10
C PHE A 50 -5.45 -3.27 10.56
N GLY A 51 -4.41 -3.99 11.00
CA GLY A 51 -3.13 -3.39 11.41
C GLY A 51 -2.48 -2.55 10.30
N ASN A 52 -2.68 -2.93 9.03
CA ASN A 52 -2.20 -2.18 7.87
C ASN A 52 -2.75 -0.76 7.72
N PHE A 53 -3.83 -0.40 8.41
CA PHE A 53 -4.37 0.95 8.41
C PHE A 53 -4.08 1.66 9.72
N ILE A 54 -4.34 0.98 10.84
CA ILE A 54 -4.28 1.58 12.17
C ILE A 54 -2.86 2.08 12.47
N PHE A 55 -1.84 1.23 12.32
CA PHE A 55 -0.48 1.61 12.70
C PHE A 55 0.13 2.69 11.79
N PRO A 56 0.01 2.62 10.44
CA PRO A 56 0.49 3.71 9.60
C PRO A 56 -0.21 5.04 9.89
N ILE A 57 -1.52 5.06 10.17
CA ILE A 57 -2.24 6.30 10.52
C ILE A 57 -1.72 6.91 11.82
N VAL A 58 -1.53 6.07 12.86
CA VAL A 58 -1.02 6.51 14.16
C VAL A 58 0.38 7.08 14.04
N LEU A 59 1.28 6.39 13.32
CA LEU A 59 2.66 6.85 13.12
C LEU A 59 2.72 8.14 12.28
N TRP A 60 1.98 8.20 11.18
CA TRP A 60 1.88 9.38 10.32
C TRP A 60 1.37 10.60 11.09
N THR A 61 0.30 10.44 11.87
CA THR A 61 -0.32 11.54 12.63
C THR A 61 0.62 12.13 13.68
N SER A 62 1.58 11.36 14.21
CA SER A 62 2.52 11.85 15.22
C SER A 62 3.43 13.00 14.74
N LYS A 63 3.73 13.06 13.43
CA LYS A 63 4.71 13.98 12.84
C LYS A 63 4.31 14.62 11.51
N LYS A 64 3.13 14.30 10.95
CA LYS A 64 2.63 14.87 9.69
C LYS A 64 2.73 16.40 9.64
N ASP A 65 2.38 17.10 10.71
CA ASP A 65 2.35 18.57 10.72
C ASP A 65 3.75 19.20 10.88
N LYS A 66 4.77 18.39 11.16
CA LYS A 66 6.14 18.84 11.47
C LYS A 66 7.14 18.51 10.36
N SER A 67 6.83 17.56 9.49
CA SER A 67 7.71 17.10 8.40
C SER A 67 6.92 16.78 7.14
N GLU A 68 7.22 17.51 6.06
CA GLU A 68 6.65 17.25 4.73
C GLU A 68 7.05 15.87 4.19
N PHE A 69 8.23 15.36 4.57
CA PHE A 69 8.67 14.03 4.20
C PHE A 69 7.85 12.93 4.86
N VAL A 70 7.61 13.05 6.17
CA VAL A 70 6.72 12.12 6.89
C VAL A 70 5.29 12.23 6.38
N ASP A 71 4.80 13.44 6.10
CA ASP A 71 3.47 13.64 5.53
C ASP A 71 3.32 12.94 4.17
N TYR A 72 4.31 13.14 3.29
CA TYR A 72 4.36 12.48 1.99
C TYR A 72 4.39 10.95 2.14
N SER A 73 5.31 10.39 2.91
CA SER A 73 5.43 8.94 3.10
C SER A 73 4.17 8.30 3.69
N GLY A 74 3.55 8.95 4.68
CA GLY A 74 2.28 8.53 5.27
C GLY A 74 1.15 8.51 4.25
N LYS A 75 0.97 9.58 3.47
CA LYS A 75 -0.02 9.62 2.37
C LYS A 75 0.23 8.52 1.35
N GLN A 76 1.49 8.23 1.01
CA GLN A 76 1.83 7.20 0.03
C GLN A 76 1.42 5.79 0.50
N ILE A 77 1.80 5.39 1.72
CA ILE A 77 1.42 4.07 2.23
C ILE A 77 -0.10 3.94 2.43
N LEU A 78 -0.75 4.99 2.93
CA LEU A 78 -2.21 4.95 3.15
C LEU A 78 -2.99 4.86 1.85
N ASN A 79 -2.59 5.65 0.84
CA ASN A 79 -3.21 5.56 -0.49
C ASN A 79 -2.98 4.18 -1.12
N PHE A 80 -1.79 3.60 -0.95
CA PHE A 80 -1.50 2.25 -1.45
C PHE A 80 -2.36 1.19 -0.76
N GLN A 81 -2.45 1.22 0.57
CA GLN A 81 -3.27 0.30 1.35
C GLN A 81 -4.77 0.43 1.02
N LEU A 82 -5.27 1.65 0.84
CA LEU A 82 -6.64 1.90 0.39
C LEU A 82 -6.88 1.38 -1.04
N SER A 83 -5.90 1.52 -1.93
CA SER A 83 -5.99 1.01 -3.30
C SER A 83 -6.07 -0.51 -3.32
N LEU A 84 -5.23 -1.19 -2.55
CA LEU A 84 -5.25 -2.65 -2.43
C LEU A 84 -6.55 -3.17 -1.83
N LEU A 85 -7.10 -2.46 -0.84
CA LEU A 85 -8.42 -2.78 -0.29
C LEU A 85 -9.50 -2.70 -1.37
N LEU A 86 -9.50 -1.62 -2.17
CA LEU A 86 -10.45 -1.47 -3.26
C LEU A 86 -10.31 -2.58 -4.31
N TYR A 87 -9.09 -2.94 -4.71
CA TYR A 87 -8.86 -4.03 -5.65
C TYR A 87 -9.32 -5.38 -5.10
N THR A 88 -9.11 -5.62 -3.80
CA THR A 88 -9.56 -6.86 -3.13
C THR A 88 -11.09 -6.93 -3.06
N ILE A 89 -11.76 -5.81 -2.75
CA ILE A 89 -13.22 -5.74 -2.74
C ILE A 89 -13.78 -5.96 -4.16
N ALA A 90 -13.19 -5.33 -5.17
CA ALA A 90 -13.60 -5.53 -6.56
C ALA A 90 -13.46 -6.99 -7.02
N LEU A 91 -12.33 -7.63 -6.66
CA LEU A 91 -12.10 -9.05 -6.95
C LEU A 91 -13.13 -9.93 -6.23
N ALA A 92 -13.40 -9.67 -4.95
CA ALA A 92 -14.40 -10.40 -4.18
C ALA A 92 -15.80 -10.25 -4.76
N LEU A 93 -16.17 -9.05 -5.21
CA LEU A 93 -17.48 -8.77 -5.81
C LEU A 93 -17.71 -9.54 -7.12
N ILE A 94 -16.64 -9.89 -7.84
CA ILE A 94 -16.71 -10.71 -9.05
C ILE A 94 -16.65 -12.20 -8.68
N ALA A 95 -15.74 -12.58 -7.79
CA ALA A 95 -15.50 -13.98 -7.43
C ALA A 95 -16.69 -14.60 -6.67
N ILE A 96 -17.29 -13.87 -5.72
CA ILE A 96 -18.36 -14.40 -4.85
C ILE A 96 -19.62 -14.78 -5.66
N PRO A 97 -20.19 -13.93 -6.53
CA PRO A 97 -21.37 -14.32 -7.32
C PRO A 97 -21.10 -15.50 -8.25
N ILE A 98 -19.91 -15.58 -8.85
CA ILE A 98 -19.54 -16.70 -9.73
C ILE A 98 -19.46 -18.00 -8.92
N LEU A 99 -18.82 -17.96 -7.75
CA LEU A 99 -18.76 -19.12 -6.86
C LEU A 99 -20.15 -19.57 -6.41
N ILE A 100 -20.99 -18.62 -5.97
CA ILE A 100 -22.39 -18.89 -5.58
C ILE A 100 -23.12 -19.56 -6.75
N PHE A 101 -23.16 -18.92 -7.92
CA PHE A 101 -23.85 -19.44 -9.09
C PHE A 101 -23.40 -20.85 -9.45
N THR A 102 -22.09 -21.10 -9.41
CA THR A 102 -21.55 -22.41 -9.77
C THR A 102 -21.87 -23.48 -8.73
N ILE A 103 -21.84 -23.15 -7.43
CA ILE A 103 -22.23 -24.08 -6.36
C ILE A 103 -23.72 -24.45 -6.48
N PHE A 104 -24.61 -23.48 -6.67
CA PHE A 104 -26.05 -23.72 -6.76
C PHE A 104 -26.47 -24.55 -7.98
N ASN A 105 -25.74 -24.46 -9.10
CA ASN A 105 -26.04 -25.26 -10.30
C ASN A 105 -25.50 -26.70 -10.19
N ASN A 106 -24.35 -26.89 -9.53
CA ASN A 106 -23.67 -28.18 -9.49
C ASN A 106 -24.02 -29.02 -8.25
N VAL A 107 -24.46 -28.39 -7.15
CA VAL A 107 -24.77 -29.06 -5.87
C VAL A 107 -26.24 -28.84 -5.49
N PRO A 108 -27.10 -29.87 -5.56
CA PRO A 108 -28.49 -29.73 -5.18
C PRO A 108 -28.64 -29.46 -3.66
N LEU A 109 -29.55 -28.55 -3.32
CA LEU A 109 -29.77 -28.05 -1.96
C LEU A 109 -30.13 -29.18 -0.95
N SER A 110 -30.73 -30.27 -1.41
CA SER A 110 -31.06 -31.45 -0.59
C SER A 110 -29.83 -32.13 0.03
N THR A 111 -28.67 -32.05 -0.61
CA THR A 111 -27.41 -32.65 -0.14
C THR A 111 -26.74 -31.82 0.95
N ILE A 112 -27.07 -30.52 1.04
CA ILE A 112 -26.53 -29.57 2.04
C ILE A 112 -27.32 -29.65 3.36
N ILE A 113 -28.61 -30.01 3.29
CA ILE A 113 -29.54 -29.95 4.43
C ILE A 113 -29.54 -31.24 5.26
N HIS A 114 -29.17 -32.39 4.68
CA HIS A 114 -29.52 -33.68 5.28
C HIS A 114 -28.49 -34.40 6.15
N GLU A 115 -27.15 -34.35 5.99
CA GLU A 115 -26.25 -35.05 6.93
C GLU A 115 -24.81 -34.48 7.07
N ASP A 116 -24.29 -34.68 8.30
CA ASP A 116 -23.06 -34.20 8.93
C ASP A 116 -21.73 -34.78 8.39
N SER A 117 -21.44 -34.63 7.10
CA SER A 117 -20.04 -34.77 6.65
C SER A 117 -19.71 -33.73 5.60
N PHE A 118 -18.76 -32.86 5.96
CA PHE A 118 -18.19 -31.85 5.08
C PHE A 118 -17.75 -32.51 3.76
N VAL A 119 -18.41 -32.10 2.67
CA VAL A 119 -18.36 -32.60 1.29
C VAL A 119 -16.93 -32.76 0.75
N ILE A 120 -16.18 -33.78 1.19
CA ILE A 120 -14.81 -34.08 0.71
C ILE A 120 -14.75 -35.43 0.00
N ASP A 121 -15.72 -36.31 0.21
CA ASP A 121 -15.63 -37.69 -0.29
C ASP A 121 -16.07 -37.86 -1.76
N ASN A 122 -16.67 -36.84 -2.39
CA ASN A 122 -17.16 -36.90 -3.78
C ASN A 122 -16.80 -35.66 -4.63
N PHE A 123 -15.63 -35.05 -4.41
CA PHE A 123 -15.08 -34.07 -5.37
C PHE A 123 -14.65 -34.79 -6.66
N ASN A 124 -15.61 -35.12 -7.54
CA ASN A 124 -15.30 -35.66 -8.84
C ASN A 124 -14.63 -34.56 -9.67
N PHE A 125 -13.31 -34.66 -9.86
CA PHE A 125 -12.51 -33.65 -10.55
C PHE A 125 -13.08 -33.36 -11.94
N GLY A 126 -13.61 -34.37 -12.65
CA GLY A 126 -14.16 -34.24 -13.99
C GLY A 126 -15.37 -33.31 -14.10
N ASP A 127 -16.30 -33.37 -13.15
CA ASP A 127 -17.56 -32.60 -13.19
C ASP A 127 -17.41 -31.19 -12.60
N ASN A 128 -16.39 -30.98 -11.76
CA ASN A 128 -16.16 -29.74 -11.01
C ASN A 128 -14.91 -28.98 -11.47
N LEU A 129 -14.35 -29.31 -12.64
CA LEU A 129 -13.17 -28.66 -13.21
C LEU A 129 -13.28 -27.12 -13.19
N GLY A 130 -14.45 -26.57 -13.50
CA GLY A 130 -14.69 -25.12 -13.49
C GLY A 130 -14.53 -24.47 -12.11
N LEU A 131 -15.07 -25.09 -11.05
CA LEU A 131 -14.93 -24.61 -9.67
C LEU A 131 -13.49 -24.69 -9.19
N ILE A 132 -12.83 -25.81 -9.44
CA ILE A 132 -11.46 -26.06 -8.99
C ILE A 132 -10.49 -25.10 -9.69
N THR A 133 -10.62 -24.94 -11.00
CA THR A 133 -9.78 -24.01 -11.78
C THR A 133 -10.01 -22.55 -11.38
N LEU A 134 -11.26 -22.12 -11.18
CA LEU A 134 -11.58 -20.76 -10.73
C LEU A 134 -11.04 -20.50 -9.31
N GLY A 135 -11.21 -21.45 -8.40
CA GLY A 135 -10.71 -21.37 -7.03
C GLY A 135 -9.19 -21.27 -6.99
N LEU A 136 -8.48 -22.16 -7.70
CA LEU A 136 -7.02 -22.13 -7.80
C LEU A 136 -6.52 -20.82 -8.43
N THR A 137 -7.16 -20.36 -9.52
CA THR A 137 -6.79 -19.11 -10.19
C THR A 137 -6.95 -17.91 -9.25
N THR A 138 -8.05 -17.85 -8.53
CA THR A 138 -8.36 -16.78 -7.57
C THR A 138 -7.33 -16.74 -6.43
N VAL A 139 -7.03 -17.90 -5.84
CA VAL A 139 -6.04 -18.01 -4.76
C VAL A 139 -4.65 -17.65 -5.26
N PHE A 140 -4.26 -18.11 -6.46
CA PHE A 140 -2.97 -17.78 -7.05
C PHE A 140 -2.81 -16.27 -7.27
N ILE A 141 -3.82 -15.62 -7.85
CA ILE A 141 -3.83 -14.15 -8.06
C ILE A 141 -3.73 -13.42 -6.72
N PHE A 142 -4.48 -13.86 -5.70
CA PHE A 142 -4.46 -13.25 -4.38
C PHE A 142 -3.09 -13.36 -3.70
N ILE A 143 -2.44 -14.53 -3.80
CA ILE A 143 -1.07 -14.75 -3.29
C ILE A 143 -0.09 -13.85 -4.03
N CYS A 144 -0.16 -13.77 -5.36
CA CYS A 144 0.70 -12.90 -6.16
C CYS A 144 0.54 -11.43 -5.75
N LEU A 145 -0.69 -10.96 -5.54
CA LEU A 145 -0.98 -9.60 -5.10
C LEU A 145 -0.43 -9.31 -3.70
N LYS A 146 -0.59 -10.25 -2.76
CA LYS A 146 -0.06 -10.11 -1.39
C LYS A 146 1.47 -10.18 -1.33
N ALA A 147 2.10 -11.01 -2.18
CA ALA A 147 3.54 -11.04 -2.32
C ALA A 147 4.06 -9.70 -2.88
N ALA A 148 3.43 -9.17 -3.93
CA ALA A 148 3.80 -7.87 -4.49
C ALA A 148 3.67 -6.73 -3.47
N GLU A 149 2.57 -6.70 -2.70
CA GLU A 149 2.38 -5.77 -1.59
C GLU A 149 3.55 -5.82 -0.59
N PHE A 150 3.91 -7.03 -0.14
CA PHE A 150 5.00 -7.24 0.80
C PHE A 150 6.33 -6.65 0.27
N PHE A 151 6.73 -7.01 -0.96
CA PHE A 151 7.97 -6.50 -1.56
C PHE A 151 7.96 -4.98 -1.72
N LEU A 152 6.83 -4.39 -2.13
CA LEU A 152 6.72 -2.94 -2.30
C LEU A 152 6.84 -2.20 -0.96
N ILE A 153 6.29 -2.74 0.13
CA ILE A 153 6.42 -2.15 1.47
C ILE A 153 7.88 -2.16 1.93
N ILE A 154 8.59 -3.28 1.75
CA ILE A 154 10.00 -3.39 2.10
C ILE A 154 10.84 -2.40 1.26
N TYR A 155 10.63 -2.37 -0.05
CA TYR A 155 11.34 -1.46 -0.95
C TYR A 155 11.09 0.02 -0.60
N ALA A 156 9.84 0.40 -0.30
CA ALA A 156 9.48 1.73 0.16
C ALA A 156 10.19 2.09 1.47
N SER A 157 10.24 1.15 2.41
CA SER A 157 10.88 1.33 3.71
C SER A 157 12.38 1.59 3.58
N ILE A 158 13.07 0.84 2.72
CA ILE A 158 14.50 1.01 2.40
C ILE A 158 14.74 2.37 1.75
N LYS A 159 13.94 2.72 0.73
CA LYS A 159 14.10 3.98 0.03
C LYS A 159 13.87 5.19 0.94
N THR A 160 12.88 5.08 1.83
CA THR A 160 12.56 6.11 2.81
C THR A 160 13.64 6.23 3.89
N SER A 161 14.32 5.13 4.26
CA SER A 161 15.42 5.19 5.24
C SER A 161 16.64 5.93 4.70
N ASN A 162 16.86 5.89 3.39
CA ASN A 162 17.86 6.73 2.71
C ASN A 162 17.44 8.22 2.67
N GLY A 163 16.18 8.54 2.97
CA GLY A 163 15.60 9.88 2.88
C GLY A 163 15.06 10.21 1.48
N GLU A 164 14.81 9.19 0.66
CA GLU A 164 14.24 9.37 -0.66
C GLU A 164 12.72 9.20 -0.62
N LYS A 165 12.00 10.10 -1.30
CA LYS A 165 10.56 9.99 -1.49
C LYS A 165 10.27 8.80 -2.41
N TYR A 166 9.48 7.83 -1.94
CA TYR A 166 9.00 6.72 -2.76
C TYR A 166 7.54 6.91 -3.16
N LYS A 167 7.18 6.51 -4.38
CA LYS A 167 5.79 6.49 -4.85
C LYS A 167 5.42 5.05 -5.17
N TYR A 168 4.37 4.56 -4.53
CA TYR A 168 3.89 3.21 -4.81
C TYR A 168 3.31 3.12 -6.22
N PRO A 169 3.62 2.06 -6.97
CA PRO A 169 2.97 1.80 -8.25
C PRO A 169 1.49 1.43 -8.01
N ILE A 170 0.64 1.61 -9.05
CA ILE A 170 -0.77 1.16 -9.04
C ILE A 170 -1.60 1.76 -7.87
N THR A 171 -1.20 2.93 -7.38
CA THR A 171 -1.84 3.61 -6.24
C THR A 171 -2.77 4.72 -6.71
N ILE A 172 -4.00 4.70 -6.21
CA ILE A 172 -5.00 5.75 -6.40
C ILE A 172 -4.84 6.78 -5.26
N PRO A 173 -4.67 8.08 -5.56
CA PRO A 173 -4.47 9.11 -4.54
C PRO A 173 -5.79 9.52 -3.89
N PHE A 174 -6.16 8.86 -2.79
CA PHE A 174 -7.35 9.22 -2.00
C PHE A 174 -7.09 10.44 -1.11
N ILE A 175 -5.92 10.48 -0.48
CA ILE A 175 -5.48 11.56 0.41
C ILE A 175 -4.51 12.47 -0.38
N LYS A 176 -4.85 13.76 -0.46
CA LYS A 176 -4.05 14.81 -1.09
C LYS A 176 -3.15 15.53 -0.07
#